data_AF-A0A835S2E3-F1
#
_entry.id   AF-A0A835S2E3-F1
#
_cell.length_a   1.000
_cell.length_b   1.000
_cell.length_c   1.000
_cell.angle_alpha   90.00
_cell.angle_beta   90.00
_cell.angle_gamma   90.00
#
_symmetry.space_group_name_H-M   'P 1'
#
loop_
_entity.id
_entity.type
_entity.pdbx_description
1 polymer ?
#
loop_
_entity_poly.entity_id
_entity_poly.type
_entity_poly.pdbx_seq_one_letter_code
_entity_poly.pdbx_strand_id
1 'polypeptide(L)'
;MDTALFSPSVLFQDEDNEERDIEEREMQQHEQFVQRTHIFPGMVLTIREFSFHRFNANLLWPGTFTFCDWLSQNKSLVEGQRILELGSGTGALAIFIHKSFGVDITTSDVDDKEVEENIAYNCKANEVNVLPHMRHVKQYPNLIKTLSFLLKSYKPNSAADGTSKYKKIAIASEEELQLQKPLF
;
A
#
# COMPACT_ATOMS: atom_id res chain seq x y z
N MET A 1 4.25 -30.33 31.70
CA MET A 1 5.55 -29.97 32.27
C MET A 1 6.09 -28.85 31.41
N ASP A 2 5.98 -27.61 31.88
CA ASP A 2 6.56 -26.44 31.21
C ASP A 2 8.05 -26.39 31.51
N THR A 3 8.88 -26.52 30.48
CA THR A 3 10.32 -26.26 30.57
C THR A 3 10.54 -24.77 30.39
N ALA A 4 10.81 -24.06 31.49
CA ALA A 4 11.28 -22.69 31.45
C ALA A 4 12.67 -22.64 30.79
N LEU A 5 12.76 -22.00 29.62
CA LEU A 5 14.02 -21.65 28.96
C LEU A 5 14.64 -20.47 29.72
N PHE A 6 15.45 -20.78 30.73
CA PHE A 6 16.35 -19.79 31.33
C PHE A 6 17.57 -19.66 30.40
N SER A 7 17.67 -18.53 29.70
CA SER A 7 18.90 -18.16 29.00
C SER A 7 19.91 -17.61 30.01
N PRO A 8 21.17 -18.12 30.05
CA PRO A 8 22.20 -17.64 30.96
C PRO A 8 22.60 -16.16 30.76
N SER A 9 22.21 -15.55 29.63
CA SER A 9 22.60 -14.20 29.25
C SER A 9 22.04 -13.09 30.15
N VAL A 10 21.06 -13.38 31.01
CA VAL A 10 20.51 -12.42 31.98
C VAL A 10 21.41 -12.26 33.22
N LEU A 11 22.36 -13.17 33.43
CA LEU A 11 23.19 -13.22 34.65
C LEU A 11 24.40 -12.26 34.63
N PHE A 12 24.76 -11.72 33.46
CA PHE A 12 25.91 -10.84 33.28
C PHE A 12 25.50 -9.60 32.46
N GLN A 13 24.86 -8.63 33.11
CA GLN A 13 24.63 -7.31 32.53
C GLN A 13 25.87 -6.44 32.79
N ASP A 14 26.74 -6.33 31.79
CA ASP A 14 27.74 -5.27 31.72
C ASP A 14 27.15 -4.08 30.95
N GLU A 15 27.44 -2.85 31.38
CA GLU A 15 26.88 -1.59 30.85
C GLU A 15 27.20 -1.32 29.36
N ASP A 16 28.05 -2.14 28.73
CA ASP A 16 28.41 -2.13 27.30
C ASP A 16 27.40 -2.92 26.41
N ASN A 17 26.20 -3.22 26.91
CA ASN A 17 25.23 -4.09 26.23
C ASN A 17 24.19 -3.33 25.38
N GLU A 18 24.01 -2.03 25.58
CA GLU A 18 23.02 -1.26 24.81
C GLU A 18 23.38 -1.14 23.32
N GLU A 19 24.67 -0.92 22.99
CA GLU A 19 25.11 -0.83 21.59
C GLU A 19 25.02 -2.19 20.87
N ARG A 20 25.37 -3.28 21.56
CA ARG A 20 25.25 -4.65 21.02
C ARG A 20 23.81 -5.10 20.84
N ASP A 21 22.92 -4.72 21.75
CA ASP A 21 21.48 -4.99 21.64
C ASP A 21 20.82 -4.20 20.49
N ILE A 22 21.36 -3.03 20.12
CA ILE A 22 20.91 -2.26 18.95
C ILE A 22 21.38 -2.93 17.67
N GLU A 23 22.67 -3.29 17.57
CA GLU A 23 23.23 -3.96 16.38
C GLU A 23 22.54 -5.31 16.12
N GLU A 24 22.27 -6.12 17.15
CA GLU A 24 21.56 -7.38 17.00
C GLU A 24 20.10 -7.20 16.54
N ARG A 25 19.39 -6.17 17.04
CA ARG A 25 18.03 -5.84 16.59
C ARG A 25 18.00 -5.30 15.17
N GLU A 26 18.96 -4.47 14.80
CA GLU A 26 19.10 -3.98 13.43
C GLU A 26 19.42 -5.12 12.47
N MET A 27 20.31 -6.04 12.85
CA MET A 27 20.60 -7.25 12.07
C MET A 27 19.36 -8.16 11.92
N GLN A 28 18.58 -8.37 12.97
CA GLN A 28 17.34 -9.17 12.90
C GLN A 28 16.27 -8.49 12.02
N GLN A 29 16.18 -7.15 12.03
CA GLN A 29 15.32 -6.42 11.10
C GLN A 29 15.80 -6.53 9.64
N HIS A 30 17.11 -6.57 9.40
CA HIS A 30 17.67 -6.75 8.05
C HIS A 30 17.33 -8.11 7.43
N GLU A 31 17.07 -9.15 8.23
CA GLU A 31 16.60 -10.44 7.69
C GLU A 31 15.10 -10.42 7.30
N GLN A 32 14.32 -9.53 7.90
CA GLN A 32 12.87 -9.44 7.70
C GLN A 32 12.45 -8.61 6.48
N PHE A 33 13.34 -7.76 5.96
CA PHE A 33 13.03 -6.86 4.85
C PHE A 33 14.07 -6.92 3.73
N VAL A 34 13.60 -6.78 2.49
CA VAL A 34 14.45 -6.65 1.30
C VAL A 34 14.10 -5.35 0.61
N GLN A 35 15.09 -4.47 0.43
CA GLN A 35 14.92 -3.25 -0.35
C GLN A 35 15.18 -3.52 -1.82
N ARG A 36 14.21 -3.18 -2.67
CA ARG A 36 14.28 -3.34 -4.13
C ARG A 36 13.99 -2.03 -4.84
N THR A 37 14.62 -1.84 -5.98
CA THR A 37 14.36 -0.70 -6.85
C THR A 37 13.59 -1.17 -8.06
N HIS A 38 12.48 -0.48 -8.35
CA HIS A 38 11.54 -0.86 -9.38
C HIS A 38 11.31 0.30 -10.35
N ILE A 39 11.18 -0.02 -11.63
CA ILE A 39 10.95 0.96 -12.69
C ILE A 39 9.43 1.07 -12.90
N PHE A 40 8.91 2.27 -12.65
CA PHE A 40 7.54 2.66 -12.92
C PHE A 40 7.49 3.59 -14.14
N PRO A 41 6.31 3.85 -14.73
CA PRO A 41 6.18 4.81 -15.81
C PRO A 41 6.74 6.19 -15.42
N GLY A 42 7.82 6.60 -16.08
CA GLY A 42 8.44 7.91 -15.86
C GLY A 42 9.15 8.10 -14.52
N MET A 43 9.30 7.07 -13.68
CA MET A 43 10.01 7.18 -12.42
C MET A 43 10.58 5.85 -11.92
N VAL A 44 11.45 5.94 -10.93
CA VAL A 44 12.00 4.78 -10.23
C VAL A 44 11.59 4.90 -8.78
N LEU A 45 11.07 3.80 -8.21
CA LEU A 45 10.70 3.74 -6.80
C LEU A 45 11.56 2.71 -6.09
N THR A 46 12.03 3.08 -4.90
CA THR A 46 12.74 2.18 -3.99
C THR A 46 11.78 1.71 -2.91
N ILE A 47 11.50 0.41 -2.88
CA ILE A 47 10.46 -0.21 -2.05
C ILE A 47 11.12 -1.22 -1.11
N ARG A 48 10.85 -1.07 0.18
CA ARG A 48 11.10 -2.08 1.20
C ARG A 48 9.95 -3.09 1.18
N GLU A 49 10.31 -4.32 0.84
CA GLU A 49 9.44 -5.50 0.80
C GLU A 49 9.71 -6.35 2.04
N PHE A 50 8.70 -7.08 2.51
CA PHE A 50 8.94 -8.07 3.57
C PHE A 50 9.56 -9.33 2.95
N SER A 51 10.53 -9.96 3.61
CA SER A 51 11.02 -11.29 3.23
C SER A 51 9.88 -12.32 3.35
N PHE A 52 9.05 -12.17 4.38
CA PHE A 52 7.84 -12.95 4.61
C PHE A 52 6.81 -12.11 5.37
N HIS A 53 5.54 -12.22 5.01
CA HIS A 53 4.45 -11.61 5.77
C HIS A 53 3.25 -12.56 5.76
N ARG A 54 2.64 -12.82 6.93
CA ARG A 54 1.57 -13.83 7.08
C ARG A 54 0.33 -13.57 6.23
N PHE A 55 0.13 -12.31 5.82
CA PHE A 55 -1.00 -11.87 5.00
C PHE A 55 -0.65 -11.60 3.53
N ASN A 56 0.54 -12.02 3.07
CA ASN A 56 1.04 -11.76 1.71
C ASN A 56 1.14 -10.28 1.32
N ALA A 57 1.28 -9.38 2.30
CA ALA A 57 1.59 -7.95 2.08
C ALA A 57 3.07 -7.71 1.72
N ASN A 58 3.80 -8.78 1.44
CA ASN A 58 5.25 -8.80 1.36
C ASN A 58 5.81 -8.35 0.01
N LEU A 59 5.13 -8.69 -1.09
CA LEU A 59 5.65 -8.50 -2.44
C LEU A 59 4.93 -7.39 -3.19
N LEU A 60 5.69 -6.70 -4.05
CA LEU A 60 5.12 -5.89 -5.10
C LEU A 60 4.62 -6.81 -6.23
N TRP A 61 3.30 -6.86 -6.42
CA TRP A 61 2.68 -7.77 -7.37
C TRP A 61 2.82 -7.27 -8.81
N PRO A 62 3.05 -8.15 -9.81
CA PRO A 62 3.18 -7.75 -11.22
C PRO A 62 2.01 -6.91 -11.75
N GLY A 63 0.80 -7.16 -11.24
CA GLY A 63 -0.40 -6.39 -11.59
C GLY A 63 -0.30 -4.90 -11.28
N THR A 64 0.52 -4.49 -10.31
CA THR A 64 0.79 -3.09 -10.00
C THR A 64 1.41 -2.37 -11.20
N PHE A 65 2.41 -2.96 -11.85
CA PHE A 65 3.08 -2.33 -12.99
C PHE A 65 2.14 -2.16 -14.18
N THR A 66 1.41 -3.21 -14.54
CA THR A 66 0.40 -3.17 -15.60
C THR A 66 -0.65 -2.09 -15.31
N PHE A 67 -1.07 -1.95 -14.05
CA PHE A 67 -2.05 -0.94 -13.67
C PHE A 67 -1.48 0.48 -13.71
N CYS A 68 -0.22 0.68 -13.32
CA CYS A 68 0.48 1.97 -13.47
C CYS A 68 0.62 2.39 -14.93
N ASP A 69 0.97 1.46 -15.82
CA ASP A 69 1.03 1.70 -17.27
C ASP A 69 -0.33 2.14 -17.82
N TRP A 70 -1.38 1.41 -17.45
CA TRP A 70 -2.74 1.73 -17.87
C TRP A 70 -3.21 3.08 -17.30
N LEU A 71 -2.97 3.37 -16.02
CA LEU A 71 -3.32 4.65 -15.40
C LEU A 71 -2.59 5.83 -16.03
N SER A 72 -1.32 5.66 -16.41
CA SER A 72 -0.55 6.69 -17.10
C SER A 72 -1.18 7.12 -18.43
N GLN A 73 -1.82 6.19 -19.13
CA GLN A 73 -2.56 6.44 -20.36
C GLN A 73 -3.97 7.00 -20.10
N ASN A 74 -4.49 6.84 -18.88
CA ASN A 74 -5.85 7.19 -18.49
C ASN A 74 -5.91 8.19 -17.32
N LYS A 75 -4.90 9.07 -17.20
CA LYS A 75 -4.72 10.00 -16.07
C LYS A 75 -5.93 10.90 -15.78
N SER A 76 -6.73 11.21 -16.80
CA SER A 76 -7.94 12.05 -16.68
C SER A 76 -9.02 11.44 -15.77
N LEU A 77 -8.96 10.12 -15.54
CA LEU A 77 -9.85 9.40 -14.62
C LEU A 77 -9.55 9.72 -13.15
N VAL A 78 -8.30 10.01 -12.83
CA VAL A 78 -7.84 10.26 -11.45
C VAL A 78 -7.60 11.72 -11.13
N GLU A 79 -7.38 12.57 -12.15
CA GLU A 79 -7.17 14.01 -11.97
C GLU A 79 -8.32 14.68 -11.17
N GLY A 80 -7.92 15.34 -10.08
CA GLY A 80 -8.82 16.04 -9.16
C GLY A 80 -9.69 15.14 -8.28
N GLN A 81 -9.44 13.83 -8.27
CA GLN A 81 -10.15 12.88 -7.41
C GLN A 81 -9.43 12.67 -6.08
N ARG A 82 -10.20 12.26 -5.06
CA ARG A 82 -9.65 11.65 -3.84
C ARG A 82 -9.72 10.13 -3.97
N ILE A 83 -8.61 9.46 -3.75
CA ILE A 83 -8.45 8.03 -4.03
C ILE A 83 -8.31 7.26 -2.72
N LEU A 84 -8.95 6.09 -2.66
CA LEU A 84 -8.72 5.09 -1.63
C LEU A 84 -8.17 3.84 -2.31
N GLU A 85 -6.96 3.45 -1.94
CA GLU A 85 -6.37 2.17 -2.34
C GLU A 85 -6.71 1.10 -1.30
N LEU A 86 -7.20 -0.05 -1.75
CA LEU A 86 -7.50 -1.21 -0.91
C LEU A 86 -6.51 -2.32 -1.24
N GLY A 87 -5.92 -2.93 -0.20
CA GLY A 87 -4.87 -3.92 -0.39
C GLY A 87 -3.56 -3.27 -0.84
N SER A 88 -3.20 -2.17 -0.19
CA SER A 88 -2.02 -1.37 -0.53
C SER A 88 -0.68 -2.13 -0.44
N GLY A 89 -0.59 -3.17 0.38
CA GLY A 89 0.63 -3.96 0.60
C GLY A 89 1.82 -3.08 0.97
N THR A 90 2.76 -2.93 0.03
CA THR A 90 3.95 -2.08 0.21
C THR A 90 3.67 -0.58 0.05
N GLY A 91 2.52 -0.20 -0.50
CA GLY A 91 2.13 1.19 -0.80
C GLY A 91 2.73 1.74 -2.10
N ALA A 92 3.44 0.92 -2.89
CA ALA A 92 4.15 1.39 -4.07
C ALA A 92 3.23 2.01 -5.14
N LEU A 93 2.03 1.43 -5.35
CA LEU A 93 1.04 1.98 -6.28
C LEU A 93 0.50 3.33 -5.78
N ALA A 94 0.19 3.47 -4.49
CA ALA A 94 -0.24 4.76 -3.96
C ALA A 94 0.85 5.85 -4.08
N ILE A 95 2.11 5.51 -3.79
CA ILE A 95 3.26 6.41 -3.97
C ILE A 95 3.36 6.83 -5.45
N PHE A 96 3.28 5.87 -6.37
CA PHE A 96 3.31 6.15 -7.80
C PHE A 96 2.19 7.09 -8.23
N ILE A 97 0.95 6.81 -7.84
CA ILE A 97 -0.23 7.62 -8.19
C ILE A 97 -0.08 9.04 -7.63
N HIS A 98 0.34 9.17 -6.37
CA HIS A 98 0.55 10.47 -5.73
C HIS A 98 1.63 11.28 -6.46
N LYS A 99 2.80 10.69 -6.74
CA LYS A 99 3.90 11.38 -7.44
C LYS A 99 3.56 11.71 -8.89
N SER A 100 2.85 10.83 -9.59
CA SER A 100 2.57 11.00 -11.02
C SER A 100 1.47 12.02 -11.29
N PHE A 101 0.44 12.05 -10.44
CA PHE A 101 -0.79 12.79 -10.72
C PHE A 101 -1.10 13.90 -9.70
N GLY A 102 -0.34 13.99 -8.60
CA GLY A 102 -0.53 15.03 -7.57
C GLY A 102 -1.89 14.95 -6.87
N VAL A 103 -2.43 13.74 -6.72
CA VAL A 103 -3.76 13.50 -6.16
C VAL A 103 -3.70 13.11 -4.68
N ASP A 104 -4.78 13.41 -3.97
CA ASP A 104 -4.97 12.96 -2.58
C ASP A 104 -5.31 11.47 -2.57
N ILE A 105 -4.47 10.67 -1.92
CA ILE A 105 -4.65 9.22 -1.81
C ILE A 105 -4.52 8.76 -0.37
N THR A 106 -5.45 7.90 0.03
CA THR A 106 -5.44 7.18 1.31
C THR A 106 -5.22 5.71 1.05
N THR A 107 -4.32 5.09 1.81
CA THR A 107 -4.01 3.65 1.72
C THR A 107 -4.85 2.86 2.72
N SER A 108 -5.10 1.59 2.45
CA SER A 108 -5.75 0.69 3.40
C SER A 108 -5.34 -0.75 3.16
N ASP A 109 -5.00 -1.45 4.25
CA ASP A 109 -4.68 -2.86 4.23
C ASP A 109 -5.21 -3.57 5.49
N VAL A 110 -4.78 -4.80 5.74
CA VAL A 110 -5.05 -5.57 6.96
C VAL A 110 -4.72 -4.76 8.23
N ASP A 111 -5.35 -5.08 9.35
CA ASP A 111 -5.08 -4.44 10.65
C ASP A 111 -3.71 -4.89 11.18
N ASP A 112 -2.66 -4.35 10.58
CA ASP A 112 -1.28 -4.72 10.87
C ASP A 112 -0.40 -3.47 10.90
N LYS A 113 0.20 -3.23 12.07
CA LYS A 113 1.04 -2.06 12.32
C LYS A 113 2.31 -2.12 11.47
N GLU A 114 2.82 -3.32 11.19
CA GLU A 114 4.03 -3.48 10.38
C GLU A 114 3.78 -3.02 8.94
N VAL A 115 2.59 -3.29 8.39
CA VAL A 115 2.20 -2.83 7.04
C VAL A 115 2.11 -1.31 6.98
N GLU A 116 1.45 -0.69 7.95
CA GLU A 116 1.36 0.78 8.03
C GLU A 116 2.75 1.43 8.15
N GLU A 117 3.59 0.91 9.04
CA GLU A 117 4.97 1.40 9.21
C GLU A 117 5.80 1.18 7.95
N ASN A 118 5.58 0.09 7.22
CA ASN A 118 6.26 -0.17 5.95
C ASN A 118 5.83 0.79 4.84
N ILE A 119 4.54 1.10 4.73
CA ILE A 119 4.04 2.11 3.80
C ILE A 119 4.66 3.48 4.15
N ALA A 120 4.71 3.84 5.43
CA ALA A 120 5.32 5.09 5.88
C ALA A 120 6.82 5.15 5.57
N TYR A 121 7.55 4.05 5.76
CA TYR A 121 8.96 3.94 5.36
C TYR A 121 9.11 4.15 3.85
N ASN A 122 8.31 3.45 3.04
CA ASN A 122 8.37 3.55 1.58
C ASN A 122 8.01 4.95 1.07
N CYS A 123 7.07 5.66 1.71
CA CYS A 123 6.80 7.06 1.39
C CYS A 123 8.06 7.92 1.57
N LYS A 124 8.69 7.82 2.76
CA LYS A 124 9.91 8.58 3.07
C LYS A 124 11.08 8.23 2.15
N ALA A 125 11.29 6.95 1.86
CA ALA A 125 12.34 6.47 0.96
C ALA A 125 12.18 7.01 -0.49
N ASN A 126 10.97 7.43 -0.87
CA ASN A 126 10.66 7.99 -2.18
C ASN A 126 10.33 9.49 -2.12
N GLU A 127 10.74 10.19 -1.05
CA GLU A 127 10.56 11.64 -0.88
C GLU A 127 9.08 12.09 -0.93
N VAL A 128 8.20 11.23 -0.41
CA VAL A 128 6.76 11.48 -0.29
C VAL A 128 6.41 11.61 1.19
N ASN A 129 5.60 12.62 1.52
CA ASN A 129 5.01 12.72 2.86
C ASN A 129 4.22 11.45 3.17
N VAL A 130 4.24 11.00 4.43
CA VAL A 130 3.51 9.79 4.82
C VAL A 130 2.04 9.93 4.42
N LEU A 131 1.60 9.05 3.53
CA LEU A 131 0.23 9.03 3.05
C LEU A 131 -0.70 8.60 4.19
N PRO A 132 -1.92 9.16 4.29
CA PRO A 132 -2.88 8.70 5.27
C PRO A 132 -3.19 7.22 5.06
N HIS A 133 -3.28 6.48 6.17
CA HIS A 133 -3.54 5.05 6.17
C HIS A 133 -4.76 4.72 7.04
N MET A 134 -5.66 3.89 6.53
CA MET A 134 -6.77 3.33 7.29
C MET A 134 -6.54 1.85 7.52
N ARG A 135 -6.25 1.48 8.77
CA ARG A 135 -6.17 0.07 9.17
C ARG A 135 -7.51 -0.61 8.96
N HIS A 136 -7.50 -1.68 8.19
CA HIS A 136 -8.59 -2.64 8.05
C HIS A 136 -9.94 -2.07 7.62
N VAL A 137 -10.06 -1.78 6.32
CA VAL A 137 -11.37 -1.79 5.68
C VAL A 137 -11.81 -3.24 5.54
N LYS A 138 -12.73 -3.69 6.42
CA LYS A 138 -13.32 -5.03 6.35
C LYS A 138 -13.83 -5.29 4.93
N GLN A 139 -13.18 -6.21 4.22
CA GLN A 139 -13.70 -6.77 2.99
C GLN A 139 -14.87 -7.69 3.35
N TYR A 140 -16.04 -7.08 3.59
CA TYR A 140 -17.27 -7.85 3.77
C TYR A 140 -17.51 -8.67 2.49
N PRO A 141 -18.21 -9.82 2.55
CA PRO A 141 -18.64 -10.56 1.35
C PRO A 141 -19.40 -9.69 0.34
N ASN A 142 -19.95 -8.57 0.81
CA ASN A 142 -20.64 -7.57 0.03
C ASN A 142 -19.81 -6.31 -0.22
N LEU A 143 -18.50 -6.27 0.00
CA LEU A 143 -17.67 -5.06 -0.16
C LEU A 143 -17.89 -4.44 -1.54
N ILE A 144 -17.85 -5.24 -2.60
CA ILE A 144 -18.11 -4.77 -3.97
C ILE A 144 -19.53 -4.19 -4.07
N LYS A 145 -20.54 -4.83 -3.47
CA LYS A 145 -21.92 -4.33 -3.47
C LYS A 145 -22.08 -3.04 -2.65
N THR A 146 -21.40 -2.95 -1.51
CA THR A 146 -21.42 -1.79 -0.61
C THR A 146 -20.69 -0.62 -1.26
N LEU A 147 -19.51 -0.84 -1.84
CA LEU A 147 -18.80 0.18 -2.63
C LEU A 147 -19.64 0.60 -3.83
N SER A 148 -20.25 -0.34 -4.57
CA SER A 148 -21.17 -0.01 -5.67
C SER A 148 -22.35 0.83 -5.20
N PHE A 149 -22.97 0.48 -4.06
CA PHE A 149 -24.06 1.24 -3.47
C PHE A 149 -23.63 2.64 -3.02
N LEU A 150 -22.51 2.75 -2.31
CA LEU A 150 -21.96 4.02 -1.83
C LEU A 150 -21.56 4.93 -3.00
N LEU A 151 -20.90 4.39 -4.02
CA LEU A 151 -20.53 5.13 -5.23
C LEU A 151 -21.77 5.60 -6.01
N LYS A 152 -22.81 4.76 -6.11
CA LYS A 152 -24.10 5.17 -6.71
C LYS A 152 -24.84 6.22 -5.88
N SER A 153 -24.64 6.23 -4.56
CA SER A 153 -25.30 7.16 -3.64
C SER A 153 -24.50 8.46 -3.44
N TYR A 154 -23.24 8.48 -3.86
CA TYR A 154 -22.35 9.62 -3.71
C TYR A 154 -22.84 10.80 -4.56
N LYS A 155 -23.09 11.93 -3.91
CA LYS A 155 -23.38 13.20 -4.57
C LYS A 155 -22.14 14.09 -4.41
N PRO A 156 -21.43 14.44 -5.49
CA PRO A 156 -20.30 15.35 -5.39
C PRO A 156 -20.79 16.71 -4.85
N ASN A 157 -20.06 17.29 -3.90
CA ASN A 157 -20.35 18.65 -3.42
C ASN A 157 -20.14 19.63 -4.57
N SER A 158 -21.22 20.30 -4.98
CA SER A 158 -21.28 21.26 -6.09
C SER A 158 -20.70 22.63 -5.70
N ALA A 159 -19.54 22.66 -5.05
CA ALA A 159 -18.91 23.88 -4.55
C ALA A 159 -17.44 23.99 -4.99
N ALA A 160 -17.21 23.91 -6.31
CA ALA A 160 -16.08 24.58 -6.96
C ALA A 160 -16.33 24.58 -8.48
N ASP A 161 -16.69 25.76 -8.96
CA ASP A 161 -16.68 26.27 -10.32
C ASP A 161 -17.53 25.64 -11.43
N GLY A 162 -18.29 26.53 -12.07
CA GLY A 162 -19.18 26.24 -13.15
C GLY A 162 -18.42 25.87 -14.41
N THR A 163 -18.40 24.59 -14.75
CA THR A 163 -18.53 24.01 -16.10
C THR A 163 -18.18 22.53 -15.99
N SER A 164 -19.13 21.70 -15.58
CA SER A 164 -18.90 20.25 -15.68
C SER A 164 -20.18 19.53 -16.01
N LYS A 165 -20.37 19.28 -17.31
CA LYS A 165 -21.21 18.19 -17.80
C LYS A 165 -20.67 16.92 -17.17
N TYR A 166 -21.39 16.40 -16.18
CA TYR A 166 -21.31 15.03 -15.65
C TYR A 166 -20.00 14.31 -16.02
N LYS A 167 -18.95 14.43 -15.21
CA LYS A 167 -17.88 13.43 -15.21
C LYS A 167 -18.55 12.11 -14.84
N LYS A 168 -18.86 11.29 -15.86
CA LYS A 168 -19.29 9.90 -15.69
C LYS A 168 -18.34 9.27 -14.68
N ILE A 169 -18.89 8.65 -13.64
CA ILE A 169 -18.14 7.66 -12.87
C ILE A 169 -17.72 6.62 -13.90
N ALA A 170 -16.42 6.56 -14.20
CA ALA A 170 -15.86 5.52 -15.05
C ALA A 170 -15.88 4.23 -14.23
N ILE A 171 -17.02 3.57 -14.24
CA ILE A 171 -17.13 2.18 -13.80
C ILE A 171 -16.69 1.40 -15.04
N ALA A 172 -15.45 0.91 -15.05
CA ALA A 172 -15.08 -0.16 -15.97
C ALA A 172 -16.04 -1.32 -15.65
N SER A 173 -17.04 -1.52 -16.50
CA SER A 173 -17.98 -2.62 -16.34
C SER A 173 -17.24 -3.93 -16.59
N GLU A 174 -17.71 -5.02 -16.00
CA GLU A 174 -17.17 -6.37 -16.26
C GLU A 174 -17.17 -6.74 -17.75
N GLU A 175 -17.94 -6.05 -18.59
CA GLU A 175 -17.96 -6.25 -20.05
C GLU A 175 -16.69 -5.73 -20.76
N GLU A 176 -15.98 -4.73 -20.20
CA GLU A 176 -14.75 -4.18 -20.80
C GLU A 176 -13.47 -4.92 -20.37
N LEU A 177 -13.54 -5.73 -19.31
CA LEU A 177 -12.44 -6.55 -18.81
C LEU A 177 -12.72 -8.02 -19.08
N GLN A 178 -12.44 -8.48 -20.30
CA GLN A 178 -12.25 -9.91 -20.55
C GLN A 178 -10.98 -10.37 -19.81
N LEU A 179 -11.11 -10.62 -18.51
CA LEU A 179 -10.12 -11.35 -17.73
C LEU A 179 -10.05 -12.76 -18.28
N GLN A 180 -9.05 -13.05 -19.10
CA GLN A 180 -8.69 -14.43 -19.43
C GLN A 180 -8.44 -15.16 -18.11
N LYS A 181 -9.19 -16.25 -17.89
CA LYS A 181 -8.97 -17.12 -16.75
C LYS A 181 -7.50 -17.60 -16.80
N PRO A 182 -6.73 -17.48 -15.71
CA PRO A 182 -5.41 -18.07 -15.69
C PRO A 182 -5.54 -19.58 -15.92
N LEU A 183 -4.79 -20.08 -16.90
CA LEU A 183 -4.53 -21.50 -17.08
C LEU A 183 -3.59 -21.91 -15.95
N PHE A 184 -4.11 -22.67 -15.00
CA PHE A 184 -3.31 -23.48 -14.07
C PHE A 184 -3.13 -24.87 -14.67
#